data_AF-A0A8T3RAE2-F1
#
_entry.id   AF-A0A8T3RAE2-F1
#
_cell.length_a   1.000
_cell.length_b   1.000
_cell.length_c   1.000
_cell.angle_alpha   90.00
_cell.angle_beta   90.00
_cell.angle_gamma   90.00
#
_symmetry.space_group_name_H-M   'P 1'
#
loop_
_entity.id
_entity.type
_entity.pdbx_description
1 polymer ?
#
loop_
_entity_poly.entity_id
_entity_poly.type
_entity_poly.pdbx_seq_one_letter_code
_entity_poly.pdbx_strand_id
1 'polypeptide(L)' 'MAKITPCLWFDGNAQEAADLYVSLLPDSHVDEVWRSPAETPSGPAGMVLTVDFTLAGQKFQGLNGGPEFSFN' A
#
# COMPACT_ATOMS: atom_id res chain seq x y z
N MET A 1 12.19 12.73 9.67
CA MET A 1 11.22 12.42 8.61
C MET A 1 11.94 12.39 7.28
N ALA A 2 11.89 11.27 6.56
CA ALA A 2 12.34 11.22 5.18
C ALA A 2 11.45 12.14 4.34
N LYS A 3 12.05 12.98 3.47
CA LYS A 3 11.29 13.84 2.54
C LYS A 3 10.59 13.04 1.43
N ILE A 4 11.01 11.78 1.24
CA ILE A 4 10.58 10.91 0.16
C ILE A 4 9.99 9.65 0.80
N THR A 5 8.78 9.30 0.38
CA THR A 5 8.11 8.06 0.77
C THR A 5 8.06 7.15 -0.46
N PRO A 6 8.67 5.96 -0.42
CA PRO A 6 8.56 5.02 -1.53
C PRO A 6 7.10 4.57 -1.71
N CYS A 7 6.62 4.59 -2.95
CA CYS A 7 5.31 4.07 -3.32
C CYS A 7 5.48 2.77 -4.12
N LEU A 8 4.92 1.69 -3.60
CA LEU A 8 5.01 0.33 -4.12
C LEU A 8 3.72 -0.01 -4.89
N TRP A 9 3.86 -0.58 -6.08
CA TRP A 9 2.71 -0.92 -6.95
C TRP A 9 2.20 -2.33 -6.68
N PHE A 10 0.89 -2.48 -6.58
CA PHE A 10 0.20 -3.75 -6.33
C PHE A 10 -1.01 -3.94 -7.25
N ASP A 11 -1.40 -5.21 -7.40
CA ASP A 11 -2.60 -5.63 -8.12
C ASP A 11 -3.70 -6.04 -7.13
N GLY A 12 -4.36 -5.05 -6.53
CA GLY A 12 -5.48 -5.26 -5.61
C GLY A 12 -5.12 -5.78 -4.21
N ASN A 13 -3.88 -6.22 -3.99
CA ASN A 13 -3.43 -6.87 -2.75
C ASN A 13 -2.51 -6.01 -1.86
N ALA A 14 -2.48 -4.69 -2.02
CA ALA A 14 -1.61 -3.80 -1.24
C ALA A 14 -1.78 -3.96 0.29
N GLN A 15 -3.01 -4.15 0.77
CA GLN A 15 -3.27 -4.32 2.21
C GLN A 15 -2.72 -5.66 2.73
N GLU A 16 -2.95 -6.75 2.02
CA GLU A 16 -2.42 -8.07 2.39
C GLU A 16 -0.88 -8.07 2.40
N ALA A 17 -0.27 -7.39 1.42
CA ALA A 17 1.17 -7.21 1.37
C ALA A 17 1.69 -6.38 2.56
N ALA A 18 1.03 -5.27 2.90
CA ALA A 18 1.39 -4.47 4.05
C ALA A 18 1.28 -5.27 5.36
N ASP A 19 0.19 -6.00 5.57
CA ASP A 19 -0.04 -6.87 6.73
C ASP A 19 1.07 -7.94 6.86
N LEU A 20 1.49 -8.54 5.74
CA LEU A 20 2.62 -9.44 5.72
C LEU A 20 3.91 -8.72 6.14
N TYR A 21 4.26 -7.61 5.50
CA TYR A 21 5.53 -6.93 5.75
C TYR A 21 5.67 -6.45 7.20
N VAL A 22 4.61 -5.89 7.77
CA VAL A 22 4.64 -5.41 9.16
C VAL A 22 4.74 -6.56 10.16
N SER A 23 4.28 -7.77 9.80
CA SER A 23 4.46 -8.96 10.63
C SER A 23 5.90 -9.49 10.65
N LEU A 24 6.70 -9.15 9.63
CA LEU A 24 8.05 -9.70 9.44
C LEU A 24 9.15 -8.86 10.09
N LEU A 25 8.92 -7.55 10.27
CA LEU A 25 9.94 -6.60 10.70
C LEU A 25 9.57 -5.97 12.06
N PRO A 26 10.52 -5.84 13.00
CA PRO A 26 10.27 -5.11 14.24
C PRO A 26 9.99 -3.62 13.95
N ASP A 27 9.29 -2.95 14.87
CA ASP A 27 8.91 -1.53 14.73
C ASP A 27 8.16 -1.21 13.42
N SER A 28 7.22 -2.09 13.09
CA SER A 28 6.42 -2.00 11.87
C SER A 28 4.94 -2.07 12.17
N HIS A 29 4.13 -1.32 11.43
CA HIS A 29 2.68 -1.24 11.60
C HIS A 29 2.01 -0.65 10.36
N VAL A 30 0.74 -1.01 10.14
CA VAL A 30 -0.10 -0.33 9.16
C VAL A 30 -0.54 1.00 9.76
N ASP A 31 -0.33 2.09 9.04
CA ASP A 31 -0.68 3.44 9.45
C ASP A 31 -2.14 3.77 9.06
N GLU A 32 -2.47 3.62 7.78
CA GLU A 32 -3.78 4.02 7.25
C GLU A 32 -4.16 3.24 6.00
N VAL A 33 -5.46 2.95 5.85
CA VAL A 33 -6.02 2.28 4.67
C VAL A 33 -7.01 3.22 3.99
N TRP A 34 -6.65 3.69 2.80
CA TRP A 34 -7.46 4.61 2.01
C TRP A 34 -8.30 3.86 0.99
N ARG A 35 -9.59 4.17 0.95
CA ARG A 35 -10.53 3.59 -0.02
C ARG A 35 -10.85 4.58 -1.13
N SER A 36 -11.03 4.08 -2.35
CA SER A 36 -11.35 4.94 -3.48
C SER A 36 -12.71 5.62 -3.30
N PRO A 37 -12.82 6.95 -3.43
CA PRO A 37 -14.10 7.66 -3.31
C PRO A 37 -15.00 7.52 -4.54
N ALA A 38 -14.44 7.08 -5.67
CA ALA A 38 -15.13 6.93 -6.95
C ALA A 38 -14.60 5.70 -7.70
N GLU A 39 -15.25 5.36 -8.81
CA GLU A 39 -14.71 4.38 -9.75
C GLU A 39 -13.41 4.92 -10.36
N THR A 40 -12.43 4.03 -10.51
CA THR A 40 -11.11 4.33 -11.08
C THR A 40 -10.80 3.32 -12.19
N PRO A 41 -9.81 3.58 -13.05
CA PRO A 41 -9.35 2.58 -14.02
C PRO A 41 -8.93 1.24 -13.37
N SER A 42 -8.51 1.28 -12.11
CA SER A 42 -8.02 0.13 -11.35
C SER A 42 -9.13 -0.62 -10.58
N GLY A 43 -10.35 -0.10 -10.54
CA GLY A 43 -11.51 -0.78 -9.94
C GLY A 43 -12.58 0.14 -9.34
N PRO A 44 -13.61 -0.45 -8.67
CA PRO A 44 -14.82 0.25 -8.25
C PRO A 44 -14.60 1.16 -7.02
N ALA A 45 -15.54 2.08 -6.79
CA ALA A 45 -15.58 2.87 -5.57
C ALA A 45 -15.62 1.98 -4.30
N GLY A 46 -14.97 2.42 -3.22
CA GLY A 46 -14.92 1.71 -1.93
C GLY A 46 -13.85 0.62 -1.82
N MET A 47 -13.20 0.24 -2.93
CA MET A 47 -12.03 -0.65 -2.88
C MET A 47 -10.86 0.02 -2.17
N VAL A 48 -9.95 -0.77 -1.61
CA VAL A 48 -8.68 -0.25 -1.08
C VAL A 48 -7.85 0.30 -2.25
N LEU A 49 -7.50 1.58 -2.19
CA LEU A 49 -6.73 2.27 -3.22
C LEU A 49 -5.27 2.39 -2.79
N THR A 50 -5.01 2.97 -1.62
CA THR A 50 -3.67 3.06 -1.05
C THR A 50 -3.63 2.56 0.40
N VAL A 51 -2.47 2.09 0.81
CA VAL A 51 -2.19 1.65 2.18
C VAL A 51 -0.89 2.30 2.62
N ASP A 52 -0.96 3.12 3.66
CA ASP A 52 0.23 3.70 4.28
C ASP A 52 0.67 2.76 5.40
N PHE A 53 1.96 2.44 5.43
CA PHE A 53 2.52 1.56 6.45
C PHE A 53 3.97 1.91 6.76
N THR A 54 4.40 1.57 7.96
CA THR A 54 5.76 1.78 8.45
C THR A 54 6.45 0.44 8.60
N LEU A 55 7.67 0.31 8.05
CA LEU A 55 8.56 -0.84 8.22
C LEU A 55 9.85 -0.41 8.89
N ALA A 56 10.16 -0.99 10.05
CA ALA A 56 11.37 -0.68 10.83
C ALA A 56 11.61 0.84 10.99
N GLY A 57 10.54 1.59 11.31
CA GLY A 57 10.57 3.05 11.48
C GLY A 57 10.61 3.88 10.18
N GLN A 58 10.56 3.27 8.99
CA GLN A 58 10.48 3.97 7.70
C GLN A 58 9.09 3.86 7.08
N LYS A 59 8.54 4.98 6.62
CA LYS A 59 7.23 5.04 5.94
C LYS A 59 7.30 4.56 4.49
N PHE A 60 6.26 3.86 4.08
CA PHE A 60 5.99 3.39 2.73
C PHE A 60 4.51 3.59 2.41
N GLN A 61 4.21 3.59 1.11
CA GLN A 61 2.84 3.56 0.60
C GLN A 61 2.71 2.39 -0.38
N GLY A 62 1.64 1.61 -0.26
CA GLY A 62 1.21 0.65 -1.28
C GLY A 62 0.07 1.24 -2.08
N LEU A 63 0.11 1.11 -3.41
CA LEU A 63 -0.93 1.56 -4.33
C LEU A 63 -1.47 0.36 -5.11
N ASN A 64 -2.77 0.12 -5.00
CA ASN A 64 -3.51 -0.79 -5.87
C ASN A 64 -3.76 -0.12 -7.22
N GLY A 65 -2.77 -0.18 -8.10
CA GLY A 65 -2.85 0.40 -9.44
C GLY A 65 -3.33 -0.58 -10.51
N GLY A 66 -3.43 -1.86 -10.19
CA GLY A 66 -3.88 -2.92 -11.10
C GLY A 66 -2.71 -3.71 -11.71
N PRO A 67 -2.97 -4.64 -12.64
CA PRO A 67 -2.03 -5.68 -13.07
C PRO A 67 -0.94 -5.19 -14.04
N GLU A 68 -0.88 -3.88 -14.33
CA GLU A 68 -0.03 -3.33 -15.38
C GLU A 68 1.48 -3.39 -15.04
N PHE A 69 1.81 -3.34 -13.74
CA PHE A 69 3.19 -3.45 -13.27
C PHE A 69 3.29 -4.57 -12.23
N SER A 70 4.34 -5.39 -12.37
CA SER A 70 4.70 -6.46 -11.44
C SER A 70 6.11 -6.24 -10.91
N PHE A 71 6.37 -6.68 -9.68
CA PHE A 71 7.73 -6.75 -9.15
C PHE A 71 8.54 -7.75 -9.99
N ASN A 72 9.74 -7.34 -10.43
CA ASN A 72 10.72 -8.23 -11.06
C ASN A 72 11.74 -8.72 -10.03
#